data_AF-A7H3G2-F1
#
_entry.id   AF-A7H3G2-F1
#
_cell.length_a   1.000
_cell.length_b   1.000
_cell.length_c   1.000
_cell.angle_alpha   90.00
_cell.angle_beta   90.00
_cell.angle_gamma   90.00
#
_symmetry.space_group_name_H-M   'P 1'
#
loop_
_entity.id
_entity.type
_entity.pdbx_description
1 polymer ?
#
loop_
_entity_poly.entity_id
_entity_poly.type
_entity_poly.pdbx_seq_one_letter_code
_entity_poly.pdbx_strand_id
1 'polypeptide(L)'
;MKKNFFLLALFLGFFITSAFAGNTDGIGAKGLWDIVSGWLNDTYVSRIIALLLFCVGVWRAFAGSILQFFLMLGFAVLVTQGSTIIEAINTAIF
;
A
#
# COMPACT_ATOMS: atom_id res chain seq x y z
N MET A 1 -12.36 -1.38 -22.44
CA MET A 1 -10.96 -1.87 -22.54
C MET A 1 -9.92 -0.77 -22.77
N LYS A 2 -10.14 0.20 -23.69
CA LYS A 2 -9.16 1.28 -23.99
C LYS A 2 -8.78 2.18 -22.79
N LYS A 3 -9.73 2.50 -21.88
CA LYS A 3 -9.46 3.29 -20.67
C LYS A 3 -8.54 2.57 -19.66
N ASN A 4 -8.70 1.26 -19.48
CA ASN A 4 -7.86 0.49 -18.57
C ASN A 4 -6.42 0.35 -19.10
N PHE A 5 -6.26 0.25 -20.42
CA PHE A 5 -4.94 0.22 -21.04
C PHE A 5 -4.20 1.56 -20.90
N PHE A 6 -4.93 2.69 -20.97
CA PHE A 6 -4.36 4.01 -20.76
C PHE A 6 -3.91 4.24 -19.31
N LEU A 7 -4.71 3.77 -18.34
CA LEU A 7 -4.32 3.78 -16.92
C LEU A 7 -3.11 2.88 -16.66
N LEU A 8 -3.09 1.69 -17.24
CA LEU A 8 -1.95 0.77 -17.10
C LEU A 8 -0.66 1.38 -17.70
N ALA A 9 -0.76 2.02 -18.86
CA ALA A 9 0.35 2.72 -19.49
C ALA A 9 0.83 3.93 -18.68
N LEU A 10 -0.09 4.65 -18.01
CA LEU A 10 0.26 5.75 -17.11
C LEU A 10 1.00 5.25 -15.86
N PHE A 11 0.52 4.16 -15.25
CA PHE A 11 1.18 3.53 -14.11
C PHE A 11 2.55 2.97 -14.49
N LEU A 12 2.64 2.22 -15.58
CA LEU A 12 3.91 1.67 -16.07
C LEU A 12 4.88 2.79 -16.49
N GLY A 13 4.38 3.86 -17.12
CA GLY A 13 5.16 5.04 -17.48
C GLY A 13 5.70 5.76 -16.25
N PHE A 14 4.89 5.92 -15.20
CA PHE A 14 5.32 6.49 -13.91
C PHE A 14 6.36 5.59 -13.21
N PHE A 15 6.17 4.28 -13.22
CA PHE A 15 7.14 3.34 -12.66
C PHE A 15 8.48 3.38 -13.41
N ILE A 16 8.46 3.46 -14.74
CA ILE A 16 9.68 3.52 -15.57
C ILE A 16 10.41 4.86 -15.39
N THR A 17 9.69 5.99 -15.37
CA THR A 17 10.32 7.30 -15.12
C THR A 17 10.85 7.42 -13.69
N SER A 18 10.19 6.80 -12.70
CA SER A 18 10.71 6.72 -11.33
C SER A 18 11.97 5.83 -11.19
N ALA A 19 12.11 4.81 -12.05
CA ALA A 19 13.25 3.91 -12.04
C ALA A 19 14.50 4.49 -12.73
N PHE A 20 14.35 5.47 -13.61
CA PHE A 20 15.46 6.08 -14.37
C PHE A 20 15.90 7.47 -13.86
N ALA A 21 15.21 8.05 -12.88
CA ALA A 21 15.42 9.45 -12.47
C ALA A 21 16.47 9.69 -11.37
N GLY A 22 17.44 8.79 -11.17
CA GLY A 22 18.55 9.11 -10.27
C GLY A 22 19.74 8.20 -10.45
N ASN A 23 20.92 8.80 -10.48
CA ASN A 23 22.20 8.14 -10.33
C ASN A 23 22.72 8.50 -8.92
N THR A 24 23.67 7.73 -8.40
CA THR A 24 24.36 7.88 -7.09
C THR A 24 23.57 7.50 -5.83
N ASP A 25 23.79 6.24 -5.41
CA ASP A 25 23.90 5.72 -4.02
C ASP A 25 22.74 5.91 -3.00
N GLY A 26 21.63 6.55 -3.37
CA GLY A 26 20.40 6.63 -2.54
C GLY A 26 19.26 5.68 -2.94
N ILE A 27 19.41 4.98 -4.07
CA ILE A 27 18.32 4.28 -4.78
C ILE A 27 18.34 2.78 -4.45
N GLY A 28 18.44 2.48 -3.17
CA GLY A 28 18.18 1.15 -2.64
C GLY A 28 16.78 1.11 -2.02
N ALA A 29 16.26 -0.09 -1.75
CA ALA A 29 14.99 -0.34 -1.06
C ALA A 29 14.71 0.58 0.14
N LYS A 30 15.77 1.13 0.77
CA LYS A 30 15.72 2.16 1.80
C LYS A 30 15.04 3.46 1.36
N GLY A 31 15.39 4.04 0.20
CA GLY A 31 14.75 5.30 -0.27
C GLY A 31 13.28 5.11 -0.63
N LEU A 32 12.95 3.96 -1.24
CA LEU A 32 11.55 3.59 -1.49
C LEU A 32 10.79 3.34 -0.18
N TRP A 33 11.44 2.70 0.80
CA TRP A 33 10.87 2.45 2.12
C TRP A 33 10.66 3.73 2.92
N ASP A 34 11.57 4.71 2.85
CA ASP A 34 11.42 5.99 3.54
C ASP A 34 10.24 6.79 2.97
N ILE A 35 10.01 6.73 1.66
CA ILE A 35 8.84 7.35 1.02
C ILE A 35 7.54 6.63 1.44
N VAL A 36 7.51 5.30 1.34
CA VAL A 36 6.31 4.51 1.68
C VAL A 36 5.99 4.59 3.16
N SER A 37 6.99 4.52 4.04
CA SER A 37 6.81 4.70 5.48
C SER A 37 6.37 6.12 5.83
N GLY A 38 6.83 7.14 5.11
CA GLY A 38 6.30 8.51 5.20
C GLY A 38 4.78 8.57 4.93
N TRP A 39 4.31 7.87 3.90
CA TRP A 39 2.88 7.78 3.58
C TRP A 39 2.06 6.97 4.58
N LEU A 40 2.65 5.92 5.17
CA LEU A 40 1.99 5.09 6.17
C LEU A 40 1.95 5.77 7.55
N ASN A 41 2.94 6.59 7.88
CA ASN A 41 2.97 7.36 9.13
C ASN A 41 2.09 8.61 9.09
N ASP A 42 1.75 9.11 7.90
CA ASP A 42 0.77 10.19 7.76
C ASP A 42 -0.65 9.65 8.00
N THR A 43 -1.33 10.20 9.02
CA THR A 43 -2.68 9.78 9.44
C THR A 43 -3.73 9.92 8.33
N TYR A 44 -3.61 10.91 7.45
CA TYR A 44 -4.58 11.13 6.38
C TYR A 44 -4.32 10.17 5.22
N VAL A 45 -3.06 10.04 4.81
CA VAL A 45 -2.67 9.19 3.68
C VAL A 45 -2.88 7.71 4.00
N SER A 46 -2.52 7.25 5.20
CA SER A 46 -2.79 5.89 5.67
C SER A 46 -4.29 5.53 5.64
N ARG A 47 -5.17 6.44 6.07
CA ARG A 47 -6.63 6.24 6.00
C ARG A 47 -7.13 6.13 4.56
N ILE A 48 -6.58 6.93 3.63
CA ILE A 48 -6.92 6.85 2.21
C ILE A 48 -6.49 5.50 1.63
N ILE A 49 -5.28 5.04 1.93
CA ILE A 49 -4.75 3.74 1.49
C ILE A 49 -5.60 2.60 2.05
N ALA A 50 -5.99 2.65 3.32
CA ALA A 50 -6.86 1.64 3.93
C ALA A 50 -8.25 1.60 3.29
N LEU A 51 -8.81 2.76 2.92
CA LEU A 51 -10.10 2.84 2.24
C LEU A 51 -10.01 2.26 0.81
N LEU A 52 -8.90 2.49 0.11
CA LEU A 52 -8.63 1.85 -1.19
C LEU A 52 -8.53 0.33 -1.07
N LEU A 53 -7.80 -0.17 -0.07
CA LEU A 53 -7.68 -1.61 0.19
C LEU A 53 -9.05 -2.23 0.52
N PHE A 54 -9.88 -1.53 1.29
CA PHE A 54 -11.24 -1.97 1.57
C PHE A 54 -12.10 -2.04 0.30
N CYS A 55 -12.09 -0.99 -0.53
CA CYS A 55 -12.83 -0.97 -1.80
C CYS A 55 -12.37 -2.08 -2.76
N VAL A 56 -11.05 -2.32 -2.86
CA VAL A 56 -10.49 -3.43 -3.64
C VAL A 56 -10.91 -4.78 -3.06
N GLY A 57 -10.89 -4.94 -1.74
CA GLY A 57 -11.38 -6.13 -1.07
C GLY A 57 -12.84 -6.40 -1.41
N VAL A 58 -13.71 -5.40 -1.31
CA VAL A 58 -15.14 -5.52 -1.62
C VAL A 58 -15.33 -5.93 -3.09
N TRP A 59 -14.60 -5.32 -4.01
CA TRP A 59 -14.61 -5.71 -5.42
C TRP A 59 -14.22 -7.19 -5.60
N ARG A 60 -13.17 -7.66 -4.91
CA ARG A 60 -12.71 -9.06 -5.00
C ARG A 60 -13.67 -10.04 -4.33
N ALA A 61 -14.40 -9.63 -3.28
CA ALA A 61 -15.50 -10.41 -2.72
C ALA A 61 -16.60 -10.64 -3.76
N PHE A 62 -17.02 -9.59 -4.48
CA PHE A 62 -18.01 -9.72 -5.56
C PHE A 62 -17.53 -10.59 -6.72
N ALA A 63 -16.21 -10.64 -6.98
CA ALA A 63 -15.61 -11.52 -7.97
C ALA A 63 -15.49 -13.00 -7.52
N GLY A 64 -16.02 -13.35 -6.35
CA GLY A 64 -16.06 -14.74 -5.85
C GLY A 64 -14.90 -15.14 -4.95
N SER A 65 -14.02 -14.21 -4.54
CA SER A 65 -12.89 -14.50 -3.64
C SER A 65 -13.04 -13.81 -2.29
N ILE A 66 -13.88 -14.39 -1.43
CA ILE A 66 -14.12 -13.90 -0.06
C ILE A 66 -12.83 -13.91 0.79
N LEU A 67 -11.93 -14.87 0.57
CA LEU A 67 -10.65 -14.95 1.27
C LEU A 67 -9.81 -13.69 1.02
N GLN A 68 -9.79 -13.19 -0.22
CA GLN A 68 -9.05 -11.99 -0.58
C GLN A 68 -9.66 -10.73 0.01
N PHE A 69 -10.96 -10.71 0.29
CA PHE A 69 -11.58 -9.63 1.05
C PHE A 69 -11.05 -9.57 2.48
N PHE A 70 -11.02 -10.69 3.20
CA PHE A 70 -10.47 -10.74 4.55
C PHE A 70 -8.98 -10.39 4.58
N LEU A 71 -8.22 -10.81 3.58
CA LEU A 71 -6.80 -10.46 3.43
C LEU A 71 -6.61 -8.96 3.22
N MET A 72 -7.38 -8.34 2.32
CA MET A 72 -7.33 -6.90 2.07
C MET A 72 -7.82 -6.07 3.27
N LEU A 73 -8.83 -6.58 4.00
CA LEU A 73 -9.29 -6.00 5.26
C LEU A 73 -8.17 -6.03 6.32
N GLY A 74 -7.47 -7.16 6.44
CA GLY A 74 -6.30 -7.29 7.32
C GLY A 74 -5.21 -6.27 6.99
N PHE A 75 -4.89 -6.09 5.71
CA PHE A 75 -3.95 -5.04 5.28
C PHE A 75 -4.46 -3.63 5.58
N ALA A 76 -5.75 -3.34 5.39
CA ALA A 76 -6.32 -2.03 5.72
C ALA A 76 -6.20 -1.70 7.22
N VAL A 77 -6.41 -2.70 8.09
CA VAL A 77 -6.22 -2.56 9.54
C VAL A 77 -4.74 -2.37 9.87
N LEU A 78 -3.85 -3.15 9.27
CA LEU A 78 -2.40 -3.01 9.48
C LEU A 78 -1.87 -1.64 9.05
N VAL A 79 -2.38 -1.08 7.95
CA VAL A 79 -2.00 0.25 7.47
C VAL A 79 -2.43 1.36 8.43
N THR A 80 -3.57 1.21 9.10
CA THR A 80 -4.13 2.25 9.98
C THR A 80 -3.73 2.10 11.44
N GLN A 81 -3.42 0.89 11.89
CA GLN A 81 -3.16 0.56 13.29
C GLN A 81 -1.81 -0.15 13.50
N GLY A 82 -0.94 -0.16 12.48
CA GLY A 82 0.30 -0.93 12.50
C GLY A 82 1.21 -0.60 13.69
N SER A 83 1.38 0.68 14.02
CA SER A 83 2.15 1.11 15.20
C SER A 83 1.54 0.58 16.50
N THR A 84 0.24 0.77 16.70
CA THR A 84 -0.50 0.29 17.87
C THR A 84 -0.43 -1.23 18.02
N ILE A 85 -0.51 -1.97 16.92
CA ILE A 85 -0.42 -3.44 16.91
C ILE A 85 1.00 -3.88 17.29
N ILE A 86 2.04 -3.25 16.74
CA ILE A 86 3.43 -3.55 17.06
C ILE A 86 3.71 -3.23 18.54
N GLU A 87 3.22 -2.10 19.04
CA GLU A 87 3.34 -1.72 20.46
C GLU A 87 2.60 -2.69 21.38
N ALA A 88 1.38 -3.10 21.02
CA ALA A 88 0.61 -4.08 21.79
C ALA A 88 1.28 -5.46 21.80
N ILE A 89 1.86 -5.90 20.68
CA ILE A 89 2.63 -7.15 20.60
C ILE A 89 3.89 -7.06 21.47
N ASN A 90 4.65 -5.97 21.38
CA ASN A 90 5.85 -5.78 22.20
C ASN A 90 5.50 -5.74 23.70
N THR A 91 4.37 -5.13 24.07
CA THR A 91 3.89 -5.07 25.46
C THR A 91 3.30 -6.40 25.96
N ALA A 92 2.90 -7.30 25.06
CA ALA A 92 2.42 -8.63 25.42
C ALA A 92 3.56 -9.68 25.51
N ILE A 93 4.70 -9.39 24.88
CA ILE A 93 5.89 -10.27 24.85
C ILE A 93 6.86 -9.95 26.01
N PHE A 94 6.89 -8.71 26.50
CA PHE A 94 7.72 -8.24 27.62
C PHE A 94 6.87 -7.85 28.83
#